data_AF-A0A6G0N0I8-F1
#
_entry.id   AF-A0A6G0N0I8-F1
#
_cell.length_a   1.000
_cell.length_b   1.000
_cell.length_c   1.000
_cell.angle_alpha   90.00
_cell.angle_beta   90.00
_cell.angle_gamma   90.00
#
_symmetry.space_group_name_H-M   'P 1'
#
loop_
_entity.id
_entity.type
_entity.pdbx_description
1 polymer ?
#
loop_
_entity_poly.entity_id
_entity_poly.type
_entity_poly.pdbx_seq_one_letter_code
_entity_poly.pdbx_strand_id
1 'polypeptide(L)'
;MRVRERHLRGLFLLASLVLFGSCALLSHSVQSLPRNESHPPVVNVIVVGATGDLAAKYLWVSLFRLASTDGRTYRFFAGASQSLERGSAWRNEFFNERFAQRVCGAVQAQQGISAAQTKCLEFLEAEFKPSVQYTPLSKESHYRDLGNTLDQMHAGTTEEGRLLYLAIPPQYFLQSCEFIHRFLRPEASENGPAGFLRVVVEKPFGRDLQSARELATRLRSLYSNDELFVMDHYAGKRVVHALRNYFQLNAAVLRPIWNSEHIRDIRIEMTEEATLQNRVHYFDSAGIIRDVMRSTIHRYHRASLLDACTWPSYGLWSRYRFQSRHLINKHHSWSGNMKSMQRITARKWVKILRKVATSPRLLQWLSFETP
;
A
#
# COMPACT_ATOMS: atom_id res chain seq x y z
N MET A 1 -55.04 -10.52 3.57
CA MET A 1 -53.67 -10.21 3.99
C MET A 1 -52.65 -11.37 3.90
N ARG A 2 -53.03 -12.67 3.95
CA ARG A 2 -52.04 -13.78 3.88
C ARG A 2 -51.46 -14.15 2.50
N VAL A 3 -52.04 -13.66 1.39
CA VAL A 3 -51.55 -13.98 0.03
C VAL A 3 -50.40 -13.05 -0.39
N ARG A 4 -50.35 -11.82 0.14
CA ARG A 4 -49.33 -10.82 -0.21
C ARG A 4 -47.96 -11.11 0.40
N GLU A 5 -47.89 -11.78 1.55
CA GLU A 5 -46.62 -12.16 2.21
C GLU A 5 -45.90 -13.34 1.53
N ARG A 6 -46.63 -14.27 0.89
CA ARG A 6 -46.01 -15.43 0.20
C ARG A 6 -45.28 -15.02 -1.08
N HIS A 7 -45.81 -14.06 -1.82
CA HIS A 7 -45.15 -13.52 -3.01
C HIS A 7 -43.89 -12.69 -2.67
N LEU A 8 -43.90 -11.94 -1.56
CA LEU A 8 -42.74 -11.18 -1.09
C LEU A 8 -41.61 -12.09 -0.60
N ARG A 9 -41.91 -13.20 0.08
CA ARG A 9 -40.90 -14.19 0.50
C ARG A 9 -40.31 -14.97 -0.68
N GLY A 10 -41.11 -15.26 -1.72
CA GLY A 10 -40.63 -15.88 -2.96
C GLY A 10 -39.68 -14.98 -3.76
N LEU A 11 -39.97 -13.67 -3.85
CA LEU A 11 -39.08 -12.70 -4.50
C LEU A 11 -37.76 -12.49 -3.73
N PHE A 12 -37.79 -12.54 -2.40
CA PHE A 12 -36.56 -12.43 -1.59
C PHE A 12 -35.62 -13.64 -1.76
N LEU A 13 -36.17 -14.85 -1.86
CA LEU A 13 -35.40 -16.08 -2.10
C LEU A 13 -34.79 -16.10 -3.52
N LEU A 14 -35.53 -15.66 -4.54
CA LEU A 14 -35.02 -15.51 -5.90
C LEU A 14 -33.94 -14.42 -6.01
N ALA A 15 -34.11 -13.27 -5.35
CA ALA A 15 -33.09 -12.22 -5.32
C ALA A 15 -31.80 -12.67 -4.60
N SER A 16 -31.93 -13.51 -3.57
CA SER A 16 -30.79 -14.03 -2.81
C SER A 16 -30.02 -15.11 -3.59
N LEU A 17 -30.72 -15.94 -4.36
CA LEU A 17 -30.11 -16.93 -5.26
C LEU A 17 -29.41 -16.28 -6.47
N VAL A 18 -29.95 -15.19 -7.02
CA VAL A 18 -29.30 -14.43 -8.10
C VAL A 18 -28.07 -13.68 -7.58
N LEU A 19 -28.11 -13.14 -6.35
CA LEU A 19 -26.96 -12.48 -5.72
C LEU A 19 -25.84 -13.48 -5.35
N PHE A 20 -26.17 -14.69 -4.92
CA PHE A 20 -25.16 -15.74 -4.65
C PHE A 20 -24.59 -16.36 -5.93
N GLY A 21 -25.43 -16.61 -6.95
CA GLY A 21 -24.97 -17.13 -8.25
C GLY A 21 -24.06 -16.16 -9.00
N SER A 22 -24.31 -14.85 -8.89
CA SER A 22 -23.49 -13.82 -9.52
C SER A 22 -22.14 -13.61 -8.82
N CYS A 23 -22.05 -13.89 -7.51
CA CYS A 23 -20.81 -13.74 -6.75
C CYS A 23 -19.83 -14.90 -7.00
N ALA A 24 -20.34 -16.11 -7.29
CA ALA A 24 -19.51 -17.28 -7.64
C ALA A 24 -19.01 -17.25 -9.10
N LEU A 25 -19.72 -16.54 -10.00
CA LEU A 25 -19.33 -16.43 -11.42
C LEU A 25 -18.38 -15.25 -11.70
N LEU A 26 -18.29 -14.26 -10.81
CA LEU A 26 -17.39 -13.11 -10.94
C LEU A 26 -15.99 -13.35 -10.34
N SER A 27 -15.75 -14.47 -9.67
CA SER A 27 -14.40 -14.91 -9.24
C SER A 27 -13.61 -15.61 -10.36
N HIS A 28 -14.20 -15.83 -11.53
CA HIS A 28 -13.56 -16.46 -12.68
C HIS A 28 -13.52 -15.53 -13.91
N SER A 29 -12.91 -14.35 -13.78
CA SER A 29 -12.50 -13.60 -14.97
C SER A 29 -11.26 -12.75 -14.71
N VAL A 30 -10.22 -13.37 -14.17
CA VAL A 30 -8.86 -13.04 -14.59
C VAL A 30 -8.56 -14.10 -15.65
N GLN A 31 -8.50 -13.71 -16.93
CA GLN A 31 -7.98 -14.58 -17.97
C GLN A 31 -6.54 -14.92 -17.57
N SER A 32 -6.36 -16.08 -16.93
CA SER A 32 -5.05 -16.69 -16.78
C SER A 32 -4.56 -17.01 -18.18
N LEU A 33 -3.41 -16.46 -18.55
CA LEU A 33 -2.64 -16.95 -19.69
C LEU A 33 -2.54 -18.48 -19.58
N PRO A 34 -2.56 -19.21 -20.71
CA PRO A 34 -2.47 -20.67 -20.68
C PRO A 34 -1.24 -21.07 -19.87
N ARG A 35 -1.46 -21.78 -18.75
CA ARG A 35 -0.39 -22.30 -17.91
C ARG A 35 0.31 -23.39 -18.71
N ASN A 36 1.55 -23.14 -19.12
CA ASN A 36 2.40 -24.19 -19.65
C ASN A 36 2.77 -25.10 -18.47
N GLU A 37 2.19 -26.30 -18.39
CA GLU A 37 2.35 -27.21 -17.25
C GLU A 37 3.79 -27.74 -17.07
N SER A 38 4.67 -27.53 -18.06
CA SER A 38 6.07 -27.96 -18.01
C SER A 38 6.91 -27.15 -17.03
N HIS A 39 6.55 -25.88 -16.75
CA HIS A 39 7.32 -24.98 -15.89
C HIS A 39 6.40 -24.05 -15.07
N PRO A 40 6.33 -24.18 -13.73
CA PRO A 40 5.47 -23.31 -12.94
C PRO A 40 5.93 -21.84 -13.05
N PRO A 41 5.00 -20.88 -13.25
CA PRO A 41 5.34 -19.47 -13.32
C PRO A 41 5.77 -18.95 -11.94
N VAL A 42 6.86 -18.19 -11.89
CA VAL A 42 7.43 -17.64 -10.67
C VAL A 42 7.47 -16.12 -10.73
N VAL A 43 7.06 -15.47 -9.63
CA VAL A 43 7.25 -14.03 -9.44
C VAL A 43 8.43 -13.78 -8.51
N ASN A 44 9.43 -13.05 -9.00
CA ASN A 44 10.58 -12.64 -8.19
C ASN A 44 10.24 -11.33 -7.46
N VAL A 45 10.31 -11.33 -6.13
CA VAL A 45 9.99 -10.18 -5.29
C VAL A 45 11.27 -9.70 -4.58
N ILE A 46 11.74 -8.51 -4.93
CA ILE A 46 12.95 -7.91 -4.40
C ILE A 46 12.56 -6.78 -3.44
N VAL A 47 12.91 -6.92 -2.16
CA VAL A 47 12.73 -5.86 -1.16
C VAL A 47 14.04 -5.13 -0.98
N VAL A 48 14.18 -3.94 -1.59
CA VAL A 48 15.35 -3.08 -1.42
C VAL A 48 15.19 -2.31 -0.11
N GLY A 49 16.17 -2.40 0.79
CA GLY A 49 16.02 -1.95 2.18
C GLY A 49 15.35 -3.00 3.08
N ALA A 50 15.52 -4.28 2.76
CA ALA A 50 14.90 -5.43 3.43
C ALA A 50 15.09 -5.49 4.96
N THR A 51 16.20 -4.97 5.47
CA THR A 51 16.56 -4.98 6.90
C THR A 51 16.06 -3.74 7.65
N GLY A 52 15.39 -2.81 6.96
CA GLY A 52 14.89 -1.56 7.53
C GLY A 52 13.57 -1.71 8.30
N ASP A 53 13.21 -0.66 9.05
CA ASP A 53 12.03 -0.64 9.93
C ASP A 53 10.70 -0.85 9.18
N LEU A 54 10.53 -0.23 8.01
CA LEU A 54 9.33 -0.40 7.18
C LEU A 54 9.15 -1.86 6.74
N ALA A 55 10.24 -2.49 6.28
CA ALA A 55 10.24 -3.87 5.85
C ALA A 55 9.93 -4.81 7.02
N ALA A 56 10.57 -4.58 8.17
CA ALA A 56 10.40 -5.35 9.38
C ALA A 56 8.97 -5.30 9.94
N LYS A 57 8.34 -4.13 9.93
CA LYS A 57 7.00 -3.92 10.49
C LYS A 57 5.89 -4.36 9.54
N TYR A 58 6.03 -4.12 8.24
CA TYR A 58 4.90 -4.25 7.30
C TYR A 58 5.16 -5.15 6.11
N LEU A 59 6.30 -5.01 5.42
CA LEU A 59 6.49 -5.69 4.13
C LEU A 59 6.61 -7.21 4.31
N TRP A 60 7.49 -7.68 5.19
CA TRP A 60 7.69 -9.12 5.38
C TRP A 60 6.44 -9.82 5.89
N VAL A 61 5.67 -9.16 6.76
CA VAL A 61 4.37 -9.66 7.23
C VAL A 61 3.37 -9.77 6.08
N SER A 62 3.34 -8.76 5.19
CA SER A 62 2.41 -8.75 4.06
C SER A 62 2.80 -9.76 2.99
N LEU A 63 4.10 -9.91 2.71
CA LEU A 63 4.63 -10.90 1.76
C LEU A 63 4.42 -12.33 2.25
N PHE A 64 4.58 -12.59 3.55
CA PHE A 64 4.24 -13.88 4.14
C PHE A 64 2.77 -14.22 3.91
N ARG A 65 1.86 -13.28 4.21
CA ARG A 65 0.41 -13.47 4.02
C ARG A 65 0.05 -13.65 2.55
N LEU A 66 0.71 -12.94 1.65
CA LEU A 66 0.52 -13.10 0.21
C LEU A 66 0.94 -14.51 -0.23
N ALA A 67 2.15 -14.91 0.14
CA ALA A 67 2.69 -16.22 -0.22
C ALA A 67 1.84 -17.39 0.32
N SER A 68 1.26 -17.24 1.51
CA SER A 68 0.43 -18.29 2.11
C SER A 68 -1.00 -18.38 1.56
N THR A 69 -1.45 -17.39 0.77
CA THR A 69 -2.86 -17.30 0.32
C THR A 69 -3.07 -17.20 -1.19
N ASP A 70 -2.12 -16.65 -1.94
CA ASP A 70 -2.33 -16.36 -3.38
C ASP A 70 -2.18 -17.59 -4.29
N GLY A 71 -1.61 -18.70 -3.78
CA GLY A 71 -1.40 -19.93 -4.54
C GLY A 71 -0.39 -19.80 -5.70
N ARG A 72 0.34 -18.68 -5.76
CA ARG A 72 1.46 -18.45 -6.69
C ARG A 72 2.79 -18.83 -6.05
N THR A 73 3.75 -19.16 -6.90
CA THR A 73 5.13 -19.36 -6.48
C THR A 73 5.89 -18.03 -6.48
N TYR A 74 6.46 -17.70 -5.33
CA TYR A 74 7.29 -16.51 -5.16
C TYR A 74 8.72 -16.89 -4.78
N ARG A 75 9.68 -16.11 -5.29
CA ARG A 75 11.06 -16.10 -4.78
C ARG A 75 11.34 -14.73 -4.21
N PHE A 76 11.87 -14.67 -3.00
CA PHE A 76 12.08 -13.41 -2.30
C PHE A 76 13.56 -13.08 -2.21
N PHE A 77 13.90 -11.84 -2.53
CA PHE A 77 15.25 -11.32 -2.40
C PHE A 77 15.26 -10.18 -1.38
N ALA A 78 15.96 -10.41 -0.27
CA ALA A 78 16.19 -9.42 0.79
C ALA A 78 17.41 -8.57 0.42
N GLY A 79 17.15 -7.43 -0.23
CA GLY A 79 18.15 -6.47 -0.67
C GLY A 79 18.55 -5.49 0.41
N ALA A 80 19.82 -5.46 0.84
CA ALA A 80 20.30 -4.46 1.80
C ALA A 80 21.77 -4.07 1.59
N SER A 81 22.26 -3.07 2.32
CA SER A 81 23.62 -2.56 2.15
C SER A 81 24.70 -3.39 2.83
N GLN A 82 24.34 -4.33 3.69
CA GLN A 82 25.28 -5.17 4.44
C GLN A 82 25.94 -6.21 3.53
N SER A 83 27.10 -6.73 3.94
CA SER A 83 27.78 -7.82 3.22
C SER A 83 26.93 -9.09 3.20
N LEU A 84 27.21 -9.98 2.24
CA LEU A 84 26.53 -11.27 2.11
C LEU A 84 26.63 -12.10 3.40
N GLU A 85 27.79 -12.11 4.06
CA GLU A 85 28.02 -12.82 5.32
C GLU A 85 27.14 -12.32 6.46
N ARG A 86 27.00 -11.00 6.62
CA ARG A 86 26.13 -10.43 7.67
C ARG A 86 24.65 -10.58 7.33
N GLY A 87 24.32 -10.44 6.05
CA GLY A 87 22.95 -10.55 5.57
C GLY A 87 22.40 -11.97 5.57
N SER A 88 23.24 -12.99 5.41
CA SER A 88 22.81 -14.39 5.47
C SER A 88 22.39 -14.79 6.89
N ALA A 89 23.06 -14.28 7.92
CA ALA A 89 22.68 -14.46 9.33
C ALA A 89 21.33 -13.77 9.64
N TRP A 90 21.10 -12.57 9.07
CA TRP A 90 19.87 -11.79 9.29
C TRP A 90 18.60 -12.59 9.04
N ARG A 91 18.56 -13.48 8.05
CA ARG A 91 17.35 -14.25 7.72
C ARG A 91 16.85 -15.06 8.90
N ASN A 92 17.73 -15.83 9.53
CA ASN A 92 17.36 -16.70 10.65
C ASN A 92 17.06 -15.88 11.91
N GLU A 93 17.82 -14.82 12.13
CA GLU A 93 17.59 -13.90 13.26
C GLU A 93 16.27 -13.12 13.13
N PHE A 94 15.91 -12.72 11.92
CA PHE A 94 14.72 -11.91 11.66
C PHE A 94 13.44 -12.74 11.65
N PHE A 95 13.44 -13.87 10.92
CA PHE A 95 12.31 -14.79 10.89
C PHE A 95 12.36 -15.73 12.10
N ASN A 96 12.44 -15.16 13.29
CA ASN A 96 12.48 -15.90 14.55
C ASN A 96 11.07 -16.10 15.12
N GLU A 97 11.01 -16.58 16.37
CA GLU A 97 9.76 -16.80 17.10
C GLU A 97 8.88 -15.54 17.19
N ARG A 98 9.45 -14.33 17.32
CA ARG A 98 8.67 -13.08 17.36
C ARG A 98 8.00 -12.80 16.02
N PHE A 99 8.66 -13.12 14.91
CA PHE A 99 8.03 -13.03 13.59
C PHE A 99 6.91 -14.05 13.47
N ALA A 100 7.17 -15.31 13.89
CA ALA A 100 6.17 -16.38 13.90
C ALA A 100 4.93 -16.01 14.71
N GLN A 101 5.09 -15.46 15.92
CA GLN A 101 3.99 -14.98 16.75
C GLN A 101 3.17 -13.87 16.06
N ARG A 102 3.81 -13.01 15.25
CA ARG A 102 3.14 -11.94 14.53
C ARG A 102 2.29 -12.43 13.35
N VAL A 103 2.73 -13.48 12.67
CA VAL A 103 2.07 -13.99 11.46
C VAL A 103 1.15 -15.18 11.70
N CYS A 104 1.49 -16.03 12.68
CA CYS A 104 0.73 -17.22 13.05
C CYS A 104 -0.06 -17.05 14.36
N GLY A 105 0.18 -15.98 15.13
CA GLY A 105 -0.43 -15.77 16.45
C GLY A 105 0.41 -16.33 17.59
N ALA A 106 0.18 -15.82 18.80
CA ALA A 106 0.91 -16.24 19.98
C ALA A 106 0.47 -17.63 20.45
N VAL A 107 1.44 -18.49 20.79
CA VAL A 107 1.17 -19.76 21.48
C VAL A 107 0.89 -19.43 22.94
N GLN A 108 -0.35 -19.61 23.36
CA GLN A 108 -0.73 -19.44 24.76
C GLN A 108 -0.48 -20.76 25.49
N ALA A 109 0.30 -20.73 26.57
CA ALA A 109 0.67 -21.92 27.34
C ALA A 109 -0.52 -22.77 27.82
N GLN A 110 -1.72 -22.18 27.91
CA GLN A 110 -2.92 -22.83 28.41
C GLN A 110 -3.87 -23.37 27.32
N GLN A 111 -3.72 -22.99 26.04
CA GLN A 111 -4.65 -23.37 24.97
C GLN A 111 -4.07 -24.32 23.92
N GLY A 112 -2.79 -24.69 24.04
CA GLY A 112 -2.11 -25.51 23.04
C GLY A 112 -1.99 -24.80 21.68
N ILE A 113 -1.43 -25.51 20.69
CA ILE A 113 -1.28 -25.00 19.32
C ILE A 113 -2.45 -25.52 18.49
N SER A 114 -3.22 -24.62 17.87
CA SER A 114 -4.30 -25.02 16.96
C SER A 114 -3.75 -25.58 15.64
N ALA A 115 -4.53 -26.42 14.95
CA ALA A 115 -4.13 -26.97 13.64
C ALA A 115 -3.80 -25.89 12.60
N ALA A 116 -4.50 -24.75 12.63
CA ALA A 116 -4.23 -23.62 11.76
C ALA A 116 -2.87 -22.96 12.08
N GLN A 117 -2.52 -22.87 13.37
CA GLN A 117 -1.21 -22.37 13.80
C GLN A 117 -0.08 -23.31 13.41
N THR A 118 -0.28 -24.63 13.58
CA THR A 118 0.70 -25.64 13.15
C THR A 118 1.00 -25.50 11.66
N LYS A 119 -0.04 -25.47 10.81
CA LYS A 119 0.12 -25.29 9.37
C LYS A 119 0.82 -23.98 9.00
N CYS A 120 0.54 -22.89 9.73
CA CYS A 120 1.19 -21.61 9.52
C CYS A 120 2.70 -21.66 9.87
N LEU A 121 3.05 -22.30 10.98
CA LEU A 121 4.44 -22.49 11.40
C LEU A 121 5.20 -23.40 10.43
N GLU A 122 4.59 -24.49 9.98
CA GLU A 122 5.15 -25.37 8.95
C GLU A 122 5.44 -24.61 7.66
N PHE A 123 4.47 -23.84 7.16
CA PHE A 123 4.67 -22.99 5.97
C PHE A 123 5.80 -21.98 6.18
N LEU A 124 5.88 -21.35 7.36
CA LEU A 124 6.93 -20.39 7.68
C LEU A 124 8.32 -21.04 7.62
N GLU A 125 8.52 -22.19 8.27
CA GLU A 125 9.83 -22.85 8.36
C GLU A 125 10.21 -23.60 7.07
N ALA A 126 9.27 -24.31 6.46
CA ALA A 126 9.55 -25.22 5.34
C ALA A 126 9.50 -24.53 3.97
N GLU A 127 8.73 -23.46 3.82
CA GLU A 127 8.51 -22.82 2.51
C GLU A 127 8.96 -21.36 2.51
N PHE A 128 8.41 -20.53 3.40
CA PHE A 128 8.64 -19.08 3.34
C PHE A 128 10.08 -18.70 3.66
N LYS A 129 10.64 -19.13 4.80
CA LYS A 129 12.03 -18.79 5.15
C LYS A 129 13.04 -19.26 4.10
N PRO A 130 13.01 -20.52 3.62
CA PRO A 130 13.94 -20.99 2.59
C PRO A 130 13.81 -20.22 1.26
N SER A 131 12.62 -19.71 0.93
CA SER A 131 12.39 -18.91 -0.28
C SER A 131 13.01 -17.51 -0.24
N VAL A 132 13.48 -17.03 0.92
CA VAL A 132 14.12 -15.72 1.08
C VAL A 132 15.64 -15.85 0.95
N GLN A 133 16.18 -15.19 -0.07
CA GLN A 133 17.62 -15.09 -0.33
C GLN A 133 18.11 -13.69 0.00
N TYR A 134 19.20 -13.57 0.74
CA TYR A 134 19.83 -12.27 0.96
C TYR A 134 20.68 -11.88 -0.24
N THR A 135 20.62 -10.61 -0.63
CA THR A 135 21.50 -10.05 -1.65
C THR A 135 21.96 -8.64 -1.26
N PRO A 136 23.27 -8.33 -1.29
CA PRO A 136 23.71 -6.95 -1.18
C PRO A 136 23.08 -6.11 -2.31
N LEU A 137 22.58 -4.90 -2.03
CA LEU A 137 22.02 -3.98 -3.03
C LEU A 137 22.33 -2.52 -2.69
N SER A 138 23.61 -2.17 -2.71
CA SER A 138 24.11 -0.81 -2.42
C SER A 138 24.90 -0.13 -3.54
N LYS A 139 25.34 -0.85 -4.57
CA LYS A 139 26.23 -0.36 -5.63
C LYS A 139 25.85 -1.00 -6.96
N GLU A 140 26.29 -0.42 -8.07
CA GLU A 140 25.94 -0.87 -9.42
C GLU A 140 26.26 -2.37 -9.67
N SER A 141 27.44 -2.84 -9.24
CA SER A 141 27.85 -4.25 -9.39
C SER A 141 26.84 -5.21 -8.77
N HIS A 142 26.32 -4.88 -7.59
CA HIS A 142 25.34 -5.72 -6.91
C HIS A 142 24.04 -5.91 -7.71
N TYR A 143 23.54 -4.85 -8.37
CA TYR A 143 22.36 -4.95 -9.21
C TYR A 143 22.63 -5.78 -10.46
N ARG A 144 23.83 -5.65 -11.04
CA ARG A 144 24.28 -6.48 -12.17
C ARG A 144 24.36 -7.96 -11.78
N ASP A 145 24.97 -8.26 -10.64
CA ASP A 145 25.13 -9.64 -10.14
C ASP A 145 23.77 -10.28 -9.85
N LEU A 146 22.84 -9.52 -9.28
CA LEU A 146 21.46 -9.98 -9.08
C LEU A 146 20.75 -10.21 -10.41
N GLY A 147 20.92 -9.33 -11.40
CA GLY A 147 20.38 -9.52 -12.75
C GLY A 147 20.84 -10.83 -13.36
N ASN A 148 22.16 -11.05 -13.41
CA ASN A 148 22.76 -12.29 -13.89
C ASN A 148 22.23 -13.52 -13.13
N THR A 149 22.05 -13.41 -11.82
CA THR A 149 21.50 -14.50 -10.99
C THR A 149 20.05 -14.81 -11.37
N LEU A 150 19.21 -13.79 -11.55
CA LEU A 150 17.81 -13.96 -11.94
C LEU A 150 17.69 -14.59 -13.34
N ASP A 151 18.55 -14.16 -14.26
CA ASP A 151 18.58 -14.66 -15.65
C ASP A 151 19.10 -16.11 -15.72
N GLN A 152 19.94 -16.54 -14.78
CA GLN A 152 20.38 -17.94 -14.68
C GLN A 152 19.33 -18.86 -14.03
N MET A 153 18.38 -18.31 -13.28
CA MET A 153 17.33 -19.07 -12.57
C MET A 153 16.19 -19.55 -13.48
N HIS A 154 16.35 -19.48 -14.81
CA HIS A 154 15.37 -19.96 -15.79
C HIS A 154 15.33 -21.50 -15.96
N ALA A 155 16.30 -22.24 -15.43
CA ALA A 155 16.31 -23.71 -15.52
C ALA A 155 15.13 -24.31 -14.73
N GLY A 156 14.08 -24.75 -15.44
CA GLY A 156 12.93 -25.46 -14.86
C GLY A 156 11.74 -24.58 -14.43
N THR A 157 11.81 -23.25 -14.58
CA THR A 157 10.70 -22.34 -14.24
C THR A 157 10.57 -21.19 -15.24
N THR A 158 9.35 -20.71 -15.46
CA THR A 158 9.11 -19.51 -16.28
C THR A 158 9.02 -18.28 -15.38
N GLU A 159 9.80 -17.23 -15.67
CA GLU A 159 9.70 -15.96 -14.94
C GLU A 159 8.44 -15.19 -15.39
N GLU A 160 7.45 -15.06 -14.50
CA GLU A 160 6.24 -14.27 -14.77
C GLU A 160 6.53 -12.78 -14.65
N GLY A 161 7.42 -12.39 -13.74
CA GLY A 161 7.86 -11.02 -13.59
C GLY A 161 8.62 -10.72 -12.30
N ARG A 162 9.10 -9.48 -12.22
CA ARG A 162 9.90 -8.93 -11.13
C ARG A 162 9.15 -7.79 -10.45
N LEU A 163 8.93 -7.89 -9.14
CA LEU A 163 8.36 -6.85 -8.28
C LEU A 163 9.44 -6.33 -7.34
N LEU A 164 9.78 -5.05 -7.44
CA LEU A 164 10.80 -4.41 -6.62
C LEU A 164 10.15 -3.40 -5.69
N TYR A 165 10.32 -3.55 -4.38
CA TYR A 165 9.84 -2.59 -3.38
C TYR A 165 11.01 -1.82 -2.77
N LEU A 166 11.05 -0.51 -2.98
CA LEU A 166 12.10 0.38 -2.51
C LEU A 166 11.74 0.94 -1.13
N ALA A 167 12.07 0.19 -0.08
CA ALA A 167 11.98 0.56 1.32
C ALA A 167 13.28 1.26 1.80
N ILE A 168 13.77 2.21 1.01
CA ILE A 168 15.04 2.92 1.25
C ILE A 168 14.83 4.42 1.44
N PRO A 169 15.82 5.15 1.98
CA PRO A 169 15.76 6.60 2.06
C PRO A 169 15.64 7.28 0.68
N PRO A 170 14.90 8.41 0.55
CA PRO A 170 14.60 9.04 -0.74
C PRO A 170 15.82 9.45 -1.56
N GLN A 171 16.95 9.77 -0.93
CA GLN A 171 18.19 10.15 -1.62
C GLN A 171 18.76 9.03 -2.50
N TYR A 172 18.40 7.78 -2.25
CA TYR A 172 18.86 6.62 -3.01
C TYR A 172 17.87 6.16 -4.09
N PHE A 173 16.68 6.77 -4.17
CA PHE A 173 15.61 6.32 -5.07
C PHE A 173 16.00 6.39 -6.54
N LEU A 174 16.47 7.56 -7.01
CA LEU A 174 16.75 7.76 -8.42
C LEU A 174 17.86 6.80 -8.89
N GLN A 175 18.95 6.74 -8.13
CA GLN A 175 20.07 5.85 -8.44
C GLN A 175 19.65 4.36 -8.45
N SER A 176 18.89 3.92 -7.44
CA SER A 176 18.39 2.53 -7.40
C SER A 176 17.47 2.25 -8.59
N CYS A 177 16.59 3.20 -8.93
CA CYS A 177 15.73 3.11 -10.11
C CYS A 177 16.51 3.02 -11.42
N GLU A 178 17.62 3.75 -11.56
CA GLU A 178 18.50 3.67 -12.73
C GLU A 178 19.20 2.30 -12.83
N PHE A 179 19.70 1.78 -11.71
CA PHE A 179 20.31 0.44 -11.68
C PHE A 179 19.30 -0.66 -11.96
N ILE A 180 18.09 -0.58 -11.39
CA ILE A 180 17.00 -1.54 -11.65
C ILE A 180 16.64 -1.54 -13.14
N HIS A 181 16.45 -0.35 -13.72
CA HIS A 181 16.11 -0.22 -15.14
C HIS A 181 17.17 -0.85 -16.04
N ARG A 182 18.45 -0.70 -15.67
CA ARG A 182 19.59 -1.16 -16.46
C ARG A 182 19.89 -2.66 -16.32
N PHE A 183 19.71 -3.23 -15.13
CA PHE A 183 20.20 -4.59 -14.82
C PHE A 183 19.13 -5.61 -14.44
N LEU A 184 17.95 -5.15 -14.02
CA LEU A 184 16.92 -6.03 -13.48
C LEU A 184 15.66 -6.10 -14.34
N ARG A 185 15.67 -5.50 -15.53
CA ARG A 185 14.56 -5.63 -16.48
C ARG A 185 14.55 -7.06 -17.04
N PRO A 186 13.42 -7.81 -16.94
CA PRO A 186 13.31 -9.12 -17.58
C PRO A 186 13.50 -8.99 -19.09
N GLU A 187 14.30 -9.87 -19.67
CA GLU A 187 14.42 -10.00 -21.11
C GLU A 187 13.47 -11.07 -21.63
N ALA A 188 13.14 -11.00 -22.92
CA ALA A 188 12.41 -12.08 -23.57
C ALA A 188 13.33 -13.30 -23.64
N SER A 189 12.76 -14.49 -23.43
CA SER A 189 13.50 -15.75 -23.53
C SER A 189 12.96 -16.58 -24.67
N GLU A 190 13.68 -17.62 -25.07
CA GLU A 190 13.18 -18.61 -26.04
C GLU A 190 11.85 -19.25 -25.60
N ASN A 191 11.58 -19.25 -24.29
CA ASN A 191 10.41 -19.88 -23.67
C ASN A 191 9.20 -18.94 -23.53
N GLY A 192 9.27 -17.70 -24.01
CA GLY A 192 8.13 -16.78 -23.99
C GLY A 192 8.48 -15.30 -23.89
N PRO A 193 7.45 -14.44 -23.87
CA PRO A 193 7.63 -13.00 -23.74
C PRO A 193 8.32 -12.64 -22.42
N ALA A 194 8.96 -11.47 -22.40
CA ALA A 194 9.55 -10.92 -21.19
C ALA A 194 8.51 -10.84 -20.06
N GLY A 195 8.91 -11.25 -18.85
CA GLY A 195 8.09 -11.07 -17.65
C GLY A 195 7.83 -9.59 -17.36
N PHE A 196 6.82 -9.30 -16.54
CA PHE A 196 6.54 -7.91 -16.17
C PHE A 196 7.64 -7.34 -15.26
N LEU A 197 7.84 -6.02 -15.29
CA LEU A 197 8.63 -5.29 -14.29
C LEU A 197 7.71 -4.35 -13.52
N ARG A 198 7.75 -4.38 -12.18
CA ARG A 198 7.01 -3.43 -11.33
C ARG A 198 7.92 -2.91 -10.25
N VAL A 199 8.11 -1.59 -10.21
CA VAL A 199 8.93 -0.89 -9.23
C VAL A 199 8.03 -0.05 -8.34
N VAL A 200 8.09 -0.32 -7.05
CA VAL A 200 7.27 0.29 -6.01
C VAL A 200 8.16 1.21 -5.17
N VAL A 201 7.79 2.47 -5.05
CA VAL A 201 8.58 3.53 -4.41
C VAL A 201 7.77 4.25 -3.36
N GLU A 202 8.37 4.47 -2.18
CA GLU A 202 7.72 5.14 -1.06
C GLU A 202 7.75 6.67 -1.17
N LYS A 203 6.87 7.31 -0.42
CA LYS A 203 6.94 8.77 -0.17
C LYS A 203 8.07 9.08 0.84
N PRO A 204 8.66 10.30 0.84
CA PRO A 204 8.31 11.49 0.06
C PRO A 204 8.92 11.55 -1.36
N PHE A 205 8.15 12.12 -2.29
CA PHE A 205 8.59 12.48 -3.65
C PHE A 205 9.06 13.92 -3.72
N GLY A 206 10.38 14.13 -3.65
CA GLY A 206 10.98 15.47 -3.65
C GLY A 206 10.71 16.26 -2.36
N ARG A 207 11.47 17.34 -2.19
CA ARG A 207 11.39 18.23 -1.01
C ARG A 207 10.45 19.41 -1.26
N ASP A 208 10.38 19.83 -2.51
CA ASP A 208 9.60 20.94 -3.05
C ASP A 208 9.05 20.58 -4.44
N LEU A 209 8.29 21.49 -5.04
CA LEU A 209 7.66 21.26 -6.35
C LEU A 209 8.69 21.04 -7.47
N GLN A 210 9.82 21.74 -7.43
CA GLN A 210 10.86 21.65 -8.46
C GLN A 210 11.54 20.28 -8.40
N SER A 211 12.08 19.90 -7.25
CA SER A 211 12.71 18.60 -7.04
C SER A 211 11.75 17.42 -7.28
N ALA A 212 10.46 17.58 -6.94
CA ALA A 212 9.44 16.58 -7.25
C ALA A 212 9.20 16.45 -8.76
N ARG A 213 9.18 17.56 -9.50
CA ARG A 213 9.05 17.56 -10.97
C ARG A 213 10.26 16.94 -11.63
N GLU A 214 11.46 17.31 -11.22
CA GLU A 214 12.72 16.75 -11.74
C GLU A 214 12.78 15.23 -11.53
N LEU A 215 12.50 14.77 -10.30
CA LEU A 215 12.44 13.34 -9.99
C LEU A 215 11.36 12.63 -10.81
N ALA A 216 10.15 13.21 -10.91
CA ALA A 216 9.07 12.61 -11.70
C ALA A 216 9.39 12.52 -13.19
N THR A 217 10.05 13.54 -13.77
CA THR A 217 10.49 13.53 -15.17
C THR A 217 11.51 12.43 -15.42
N ARG A 218 12.51 12.32 -14.55
CA ARG A 218 13.55 11.28 -14.65
C ARG A 218 12.99 9.87 -14.47
N LEU A 219 12.09 9.66 -13.52
CA LEU A 219 11.48 8.34 -13.34
C LEU A 219 10.56 7.97 -14.52
N ARG A 220 9.85 8.94 -15.11
CA ARG A 220 9.02 8.70 -16.30
C ARG A 220 9.82 8.43 -17.57
N SER A 221 11.07 8.87 -17.65
CA SER A 221 11.95 8.48 -18.77
C SER A 221 12.49 7.06 -18.62
N LEU A 222 12.46 6.48 -17.41
CA LEU A 222 12.94 5.13 -17.12
C LEU A 222 11.82 4.08 -17.11
N TYR A 223 10.62 4.47 -16.69
CA TYR A 223 9.52 3.55 -16.45
C TYR A 223 8.21 4.02 -17.07
N SER A 224 7.46 3.06 -17.60
CA SER A 224 6.08 3.28 -18.02
C SER A 224 5.14 3.39 -16.80
N ASN A 225 3.88 3.78 -17.06
CA ASN A 225 2.88 3.99 -16.01
C ASN A 225 2.41 2.71 -15.31
N ASP A 226 2.61 1.56 -15.96
CA ASP A 226 2.32 0.20 -15.50
C ASP A 226 3.52 -0.49 -14.85
N GLU A 227 4.71 0.12 -14.95
CA GLU A 227 5.92 -0.33 -14.27
C GLU A 227 6.14 0.42 -12.95
N LEU A 228 5.90 1.73 -12.87
CA LEU A 228 6.20 2.52 -11.68
C LEU A 228 4.98 2.77 -10.77
N PHE A 229 5.08 2.35 -9.51
CA PHE A 229 4.04 2.49 -8.49
C PHE A 229 4.52 3.34 -7.33
N VAL A 230 3.88 4.49 -7.13
CA VAL A 230 4.14 5.35 -5.98
C VAL A 230 3.23 4.95 -4.82
N MET A 231 3.83 4.48 -3.73
CA MET A 231 3.11 4.05 -2.55
C MET A 231 2.61 5.21 -1.72
N ASP A 232 1.34 5.07 -1.35
CA ASP A 232 0.67 5.89 -0.38
C ASP A 232 -0.26 4.97 0.41
N HIS A 233 0.22 4.49 1.56
CA HIS A 233 -0.45 3.45 2.35
C HIS A 233 -1.87 3.82 2.78
N TYR A 234 -2.22 5.10 2.83
CA TYR A 234 -3.60 5.52 3.10
C TYR A 234 -4.57 5.15 1.98
N ALA A 235 -4.08 5.07 0.74
CA ALA A 235 -4.88 4.63 -0.41
C ALA A 235 -5.40 3.20 -0.24
N GLY A 236 -4.66 2.34 0.46
CA GLY A 236 -5.00 0.94 0.70
C GLY A 236 -5.86 0.72 1.95
N LYS A 237 -6.19 1.76 2.72
CA LYS A 237 -7.01 1.58 3.92
C LYS A 237 -8.44 1.20 3.53
N ARG A 238 -8.99 0.18 4.21
CA ARG A 238 -10.36 -0.31 3.98
C ARG A 238 -11.40 0.80 3.99
N VAL A 239 -11.25 1.80 4.86
CA VAL A 239 -12.17 2.95 4.93
C VAL A 239 -12.17 3.80 3.66
N VAL A 240 -11.02 3.97 2.99
CA VAL A 240 -10.93 4.73 1.74
C VAL A 240 -11.63 3.96 0.61
N HIS A 241 -11.44 2.65 0.55
CA HIS A 241 -12.16 1.80 -0.39
C HIS A 241 -13.66 1.74 -0.10
N ALA A 242 -14.06 1.67 1.17
CA ALA A 242 -15.46 1.67 1.58
C ALA A 242 -16.15 2.98 1.23
N LEU A 243 -15.52 4.12 1.50
CA LEU A 243 -16.02 5.44 1.13
C LEU A 243 -16.23 5.54 -0.38
N ARG A 244 -15.24 5.09 -1.17
CA ARG A 244 -15.36 5.02 -2.62
C ARG A 244 -16.56 4.19 -3.07
N ASN A 245 -16.70 2.98 -2.53
CA ASN A 245 -17.79 2.08 -2.90
C ASN A 245 -19.15 2.67 -2.50
N TYR A 246 -19.24 3.32 -1.33
CA TYR A 246 -20.44 4.00 -0.88
C TYR A 246 -20.89 5.10 -1.86
N PHE A 247 -19.97 5.97 -2.30
CA PHE A 247 -20.28 7.01 -3.28
C PHE A 247 -20.70 6.45 -4.64
N GLN A 248 -20.07 5.37 -5.09
CA GLN A 248 -20.42 4.70 -6.35
C GLN A 248 -21.83 4.12 -6.31
N LEU A 249 -22.14 3.34 -5.27
CA LEU A 249 -23.43 2.65 -5.13
C LEU A 249 -24.59 3.62 -4.92
N ASN A 250 -24.34 4.75 -4.25
CA ASN A 250 -25.37 5.75 -3.94
C ASN A 250 -25.35 6.96 -4.88
N ALA A 251 -24.66 6.85 -6.03
CA ALA A 251 -24.45 7.98 -6.92
C ALA A 251 -25.76 8.67 -7.35
N ALA A 252 -26.82 7.91 -7.66
CA ALA A 252 -28.09 8.49 -8.09
C ALA A 252 -28.69 9.47 -7.05
N VAL A 253 -28.54 9.17 -5.77
CA VAL A 253 -29.08 9.99 -4.66
C VAL A 253 -28.11 11.06 -4.23
N LEU A 254 -26.80 10.78 -4.24
CA LEU A 254 -25.78 11.72 -3.77
C LEU A 254 -25.48 12.81 -4.79
N ARG A 255 -25.61 12.54 -6.10
CA ARG A 255 -25.26 13.49 -7.17
C ARG A 255 -25.94 14.86 -7.05
N PRO A 256 -27.27 14.97 -6.83
CA PRO A 256 -27.94 16.28 -6.77
C PRO A 256 -27.52 17.11 -5.56
N ILE A 257 -27.06 16.46 -4.48
CA ILE A 257 -26.76 17.11 -3.19
C ILE A 257 -25.26 17.24 -2.91
N TRP A 258 -24.38 16.68 -3.76
CA TRP A 258 -22.93 16.73 -3.57
C TRP A 258 -22.30 17.95 -4.24
N ASN A 259 -22.72 19.15 -3.82
CA ASN A 259 -22.24 20.43 -4.35
C ASN A 259 -22.30 21.54 -3.28
N SER A 260 -21.75 22.72 -3.59
CA SER A 260 -21.66 23.85 -2.66
C SER A 260 -23.00 24.49 -2.29
N GLU A 261 -24.09 24.20 -3.02
CA GLU A 261 -25.44 24.67 -2.66
C GLU A 261 -26.01 23.87 -1.48
N HIS A 262 -25.58 22.61 -1.34
CA HIS A 262 -26.09 21.68 -0.34
C HIS A 262 -25.08 21.35 0.76
N ILE A 263 -23.77 21.49 0.48
CA ILE A 263 -22.67 21.19 1.41
C ILE A 263 -22.01 22.47 1.87
N ARG A 264 -22.08 22.74 3.19
CA ARG A 264 -21.43 23.89 3.83
C ARG A 264 -19.92 23.72 3.96
N ASP A 265 -19.47 22.60 4.54
CA ASP A 265 -18.05 22.28 4.72
C ASP A 265 -17.79 20.78 4.70
N ILE A 266 -16.61 20.39 4.19
CA ILE A 266 -16.08 19.02 4.28
C ILE A 266 -14.91 19.07 5.25
N ARG A 267 -15.05 18.37 6.38
CA ARG A 267 -14.01 18.28 7.41
C ARG A 267 -13.33 16.93 7.36
N ILE A 268 -12.01 16.96 7.27
CA ILE A 268 -11.15 15.77 7.33
C ILE A 268 -10.24 15.96 8.53
N GLU A 269 -10.44 15.12 9.53
CA GLU A 269 -9.66 15.13 10.76
C GLU A 269 -8.77 13.89 10.82
N MET A 270 -7.52 14.10 11.21
CA MET A 270 -6.57 13.03 11.48
C MET A 270 -5.88 13.36 12.79
N THR A 271 -6.19 12.56 13.81
CA THR A 271 -5.60 12.64 15.14
C THR A 271 -4.66 11.46 15.34
N GLU A 272 -3.54 11.71 16.00
CA GLU A 272 -2.61 10.68 16.45
C GLU A 272 -2.34 10.93 17.94
N GLU A 273 -2.54 9.90 18.77
CA GLU A 273 -2.22 9.96 20.20
C GLU A 273 -0.75 9.63 20.49
N ALA A 274 -0.08 9.00 19.51
CA ALA A 274 1.33 8.64 19.61
C ALA A 274 2.23 9.89 19.60
N THR A 275 3.22 9.91 20.51
CA THR A 275 4.22 10.97 20.50
C THR A 275 5.22 10.80 19.36
N LEU A 276 5.91 11.89 18.98
CA LEU A 276 6.87 11.89 17.87
C LEU A 276 8.09 10.98 18.09
N GLN A 277 8.30 10.44 19.30
CA GLN A 277 9.36 9.50 19.70
C GLN A 277 10.67 9.67 18.89
N ASN A 278 11.10 8.62 18.18
CA ASN A 278 12.35 8.56 17.41
C ASN A 278 12.29 9.30 16.06
N ARG A 279 11.17 9.97 15.73
CA ARG A 279 10.98 10.66 14.44
C ARG A 279 11.14 12.18 14.55
N VAL A 280 11.54 12.73 15.71
CA VAL A 280 11.68 14.18 15.94
C VAL A 280 12.55 14.85 14.87
N HIS A 281 13.75 14.30 14.57
CA HIS A 281 14.64 14.87 13.56
C HIS A 281 14.04 14.88 12.13
N TYR A 282 13.28 13.84 11.79
CA TYR A 282 12.56 13.79 10.51
C TYR A 282 11.41 14.81 10.49
N PHE A 283 10.63 14.89 11.57
CA PHE A 283 9.50 15.82 11.65
C PHE A 283 9.92 17.29 11.68
N ASP A 284 11.06 17.62 12.28
CA ASP A 284 11.60 18.98 12.32
C ASP A 284 11.95 19.49 10.92
N SER A 285 12.52 18.63 10.08
CA SER A 285 12.86 18.95 8.69
C SER A 285 11.67 18.87 7.72
N ALA A 286 10.82 17.86 7.86
CA ALA A 286 9.69 17.63 6.96
C ALA A 286 8.48 18.52 7.29
N GLY A 287 8.09 18.61 8.56
CA GLY A 287 6.88 19.25 9.06
C GLY A 287 5.59 18.50 8.74
N ILE A 288 4.53 18.75 9.53
CA ILE A 288 3.22 18.09 9.42
C ILE A 288 2.57 18.23 8.03
N ILE A 289 2.84 19.33 7.33
CA ILE A 289 2.27 19.59 6.00
C ILE A 289 2.84 18.59 4.98
N ARG A 290 4.15 18.33 5.01
CA ARG A 290 4.77 17.40 4.05
C ARG A 290 4.49 15.95 4.41
N ASP A 291 4.47 15.63 5.70
CA ASP A 291 4.27 14.27 6.18
C ASP A 291 2.81 13.81 5.96
N VAL A 292 1.84 14.63 6.39
CA VAL A 292 0.43 14.23 6.45
C VAL A 292 -0.44 14.97 5.41
N MET A 293 -0.32 16.29 5.29
CA MET A 293 -1.26 17.04 4.43
C MET A 293 -1.05 16.78 2.93
N ARG A 294 0.21 16.73 2.47
CA ARG A 294 0.54 16.54 1.05
C ARG A 294 0.12 15.15 0.53
N SER A 295 0.16 14.13 1.38
CA SER A 295 -0.11 12.74 0.98
C SER A 295 -1.48 12.27 1.45
N THR A 296 -1.60 12.04 2.76
CA THR A 296 -2.76 11.43 3.41
C THR A 296 -4.03 12.27 3.27
N ILE A 297 -4.01 13.51 3.76
CA ILE A 297 -5.22 14.36 3.76
C ILE A 297 -5.60 14.71 2.33
N HIS A 298 -4.62 14.99 1.46
CA HIS A 298 -4.90 15.20 0.02
C HIS A 298 -5.61 14.01 -0.63
N ARG A 299 -5.34 12.78 -0.19
CA ARG A 299 -6.01 11.60 -0.74
C ARG A 299 -7.42 11.43 -0.21
N TYR A 300 -7.67 11.66 1.08
CA TYR A 300 -9.04 11.71 1.61
C TYR A 300 -9.84 12.84 0.99
N HIS A 301 -9.24 14.01 0.86
CA HIS A 301 -9.82 15.17 0.20
C HIS A 301 -10.16 14.87 -1.25
N ARG A 302 -9.27 14.16 -1.96
CA ARG A 302 -9.57 13.66 -3.30
C ARG A 302 -10.69 12.63 -3.28
N ALA A 303 -10.71 11.69 -2.35
CA ALA A 303 -11.79 10.70 -2.26
C ALA A 303 -13.14 11.35 -1.93
N SER A 304 -13.16 12.45 -1.18
CA SER A 304 -14.38 13.22 -0.88
C SER A 304 -14.76 14.23 -1.96
N LEU A 305 -13.80 14.78 -2.71
CA LEU A 305 -14.05 15.74 -3.79
C LEU A 305 -14.19 15.11 -5.17
N LEU A 306 -13.71 13.89 -5.37
CA LEU A 306 -14.05 13.12 -6.55
C LEU A 306 -15.53 12.83 -6.46
N ASP A 307 -16.29 13.63 -7.19
CA ASP A 307 -17.73 13.52 -7.34
C ASP A 307 -18.16 12.05 -7.34
N ALA A 308 -19.29 11.78 -6.68
CA ALA A 308 -20.07 10.56 -6.89
C ALA A 308 -20.37 10.30 -8.39
N CYS A 309 -20.09 11.26 -9.27
CA CYS A 309 -20.29 11.24 -10.71
C CYS A 309 -19.31 10.42 -11.55
N THR A 310 -18.05 10.15 -11.14
CA THR A 310 -17.06 9.71 -12.16
C THR A 310 -16.10 8.61 -11.76
N TRP A 311 -16.42 7.89 -10.70
CA TRP A 311 -15.75 6.63 -10.43
C TRP A 311 -16.11 5.62 -11.53
N PRO A 312 -15.15 5.13 -12.34
CA PRO A 312 -15.48 4.23 -13.43
C PRO A 312 -16.04 2.91 -12.89
N SER A 313 -17.12 2.44 -13.49
CA SER A 313 -17.53 1.04 -13.46
C SER A 313 -16.40 0.22 -14.09
N TYR A 314 -15.60 -0.42 -13.24
CA TYR A 314 -14.51 -1.35 -13.57
C TYR A 314 -13.35 -0.78 -14.44
N GLY A 315 -12.11 -1.06 -14.01
CA GLY A 315 -10.95 -1.21 -14.90
C GLY A 315 -10.08 0.01 -15.26
N LEU A 316 -10.60 1.23 -15.39
CA LEU A 316 -9.79 2.34 -15.96
C LEU A 316 -9.13 3.25 -14.90
N TRP A 317 -8.07 2.75 -14.25
CA TRP A 317 -7.21 3.53 -13.34
C TRP A 317 -6.63 4.81 -13.97
N SER A 318 -6.42 4.81 -15.30
CA SER A 318 -5.98 5.97 -16.08
C SER A 318 -6.97 7.14 -16.02
N ARG A 319 -8.28 6.85 -16.07
CA ARG A 319 -9.36 7.86 -16.04
C ARG A 319 -9.50 8.49 -14.66
N TYR A 320 -9.37 7.68 -13.60
CA TYR A 320 -9.27 8.15 -12.22
C TYR A 320 -8.07 9.09 -12.02
N ARG A 321 -6.89 8.71 -12.53
CA ARG A 321 -5.67 9.54 -12.45
C ARG A 321 -5.85 10.89 -13.16
N PHE A 322 -6.49 10.90 -14.33
CA PHE A 322 -6.76 12.13 -15.11
C PHE A 322 -7.67 13.11 -14.35
N GLN A 323 -8.81 12.64 -13.84
CA GLN A 323 -9.77 13.49 -13.13
C GLN A 323 -9.24 14.00 -11.79
N SER A 324 -8.51 13.14 -11.08
CA SER A 324 -7.78 13.54 -9.87
C SER A 324 -6.86 14.73 -10.14
N ARG A 325 -6.16 14.73 -11.29
CA ARG A 325 -5.28 15.82 -11.70
C ARG A 325 -6.07 17.09 -12.02
N HIS A 326 -7.22 16.96 -12.68
CA HIS A 326 -8.10 18.09 -13.00
C HIS A 326 -8.61 18.82 -11.75
N LEU A 327 -9.06 18.09 -10.73
CA LEU A 327 -9.50 18.68 -9.45
C LEU A 327 -8.34 19.41 -8.73
N ILE A 328 -7.15 18.82 -8.73
CA ILE A 328 -5.96 19.46 -8.13
C ILE A 328 -5.64 20.79 -8.81
N ASN A 329 -5.72 20.83 -10.14
CA ASN A 329 -5.42 22.04 -10.90
C ASN A 329 -6.43 23.17 -10.69
N LYS A 330 -7.63 22.86 -10.17
CA LYS A 330 -8.63 23.87 -9.78
C LYS A 330 -8.40 24.45 -8.38
N HIS A 331 -7.51 23.87 -7.57
CA HIS A 331 -7.15 24.45 -6.28
C HIS A 331 -6.27 25.69 -6.48
N HIS A 332 -6.65 26.79 -5.84
CA HIS A 332 -5.79 27.97 -5.76
C HIS A 332 -4.55 27.66 -4.92
N SER A 333 -3.39 28.10 -5.43
CA SER A 333 -2.16 28.07 -4.67
C SER A 333 -2.29 29.00 -3.47
N TRP A 334 -1.85 28.53 -2.31
CA TRP A 334 -1.79 29.36 -1.12
C TRP A 334 -0.67 30.40 -1.27
N SER A 335 -1.03 31.69 -1.29
CA SER A 335 -0.08 32.81 -1.28
C SER A 335 0.08 33.34 0.16
N GLY A 336 1.07 32.83 0.89
CA GLY A 336 1.38 33.31 2.24
C GLY A 336 2.66 32.70 2.83
N ASN A 337 3.39 33.48 3.65
CA ASN A 337 4.64 33.05 4.26
C ASN A 337 4.41 31.88 5.23
N MET A 338 4.88 30.69 4.87
CA MET A 338 4.59 29.42 5.55
C MET A 338 4.98 29.39 7.05
N LYS A 339 5.98 30.19 7.47
CA LYS A 339 6.44 30.29 8.87
C LYS A 339 5.41 30.98 9.80
N SER A 340 4.61 31.92 9.28
CA SER A 340 3.59 32.60 10.08
C SER A 340 2.41 31.68 10.37
N MET A 341 2.10 30.78 9.44
CA MET A 341 0.95 29.89 9.53
C MET A 341 1.13 28.82 10.61
N GLN A 342 2.29 28.17 10.72
CA GLN A 342 2.57 27.19 11.79
C GLN A 342 2.46 27.81 13.20
N ARG A 343 2.90 29.06 13.36
CA ARG A 343 2.75 29.82 14.63
C ARG A 343 1.29 30.16 14.93
N ILE A 344 0.48 30.45 13.91
CA ILE A 344 -0.95 30.75 14.06
C ILE A 344 -1.74 29.50 14.47
N THR A 345 -1.43 28.34 13.88
CA THR A 345 -2.10 27.07 14.26
C THR A 345 -1.74 26.70 15.69
N ALA A 346 -0.47 26.74 16.08
CA ALA A 346 -0.05 26.44 17.46
C ALA A 346 -0.69 27.38 18.50
N ARG A 347 -0.74 28.69 18.24
CA ARG A 347 -1.41 29.66 19.14
C ARG A 347 -2.93 29.47 19.20
N LYS A 348 -3.58 29.10 18.10
CA LYS A 348 -5.01 28.76 18.07
C LYS A 348 -5.29 27.48 18.85
N TRP A 349 -4.47 26.44 18.70
CA TRP A 349 -4.57 25.21 19.49
C TRP A 349 -4.38 25.44 20.98
N VAL A 350 -3.40 26.25 21.40
CA VAL A 350 -3.22 26.62 22.82
C VAL A 350 -4.43 27.39 23.37
N LYS A 351 -5.05 28.28 22.57
CA LYS A 351 -6.29 28.98 22.98
C LYS A 351 -7.50 28.04 23.06
N ILE A 352 -7.61 27.07 22.17
CA ILE A 352 -8.67 26.06 22.19
C ILE A 352 -8.49 25.14 23.40
N LEU A 353 -7.29 24.63 23.65
CA LEU A 353 -6.97 23.79 24.80
C LEU A 353 -7.20 24.53 26.13
N ARG A 354 -6.85 25.82 26.22
CA ARG A 354 -7.17 26.65 27.40
C ARG A 354 -8.67 26.89 27.60
N LYS A 355 -9.46 26.97 26.52
CA LYS A 355 -10.93 27.08 26.59
C LYS A 355 -11.61 25.75 26.95
N VAL A 356 -11.04 24.63 26.52
CA VAL A 356 -11.50 23.29 26.88
C VAL A 356 -11.19 23.01 28.36
N ALA A 357 -10.00 23.38 28.84
CA ALA A 357 -9.59 23.19 30.24
C ALA A 357 -10.37 24.04 31.25
N THR A 358 -11.03 25.12 30.83
CA THR A 358 -11.80 26.02 31.72
C THR A 358 -13.30 25.91 31.54
N SER A 359 -13.79 24.99 30.68
CA SER A 359 -15.22 24.80 30.45
C SER A 359 -15.73 23.58 31.23
N PRO A 360 -16.52 23.76 32.31
CA PRO A 360 -17.03 22.67 33.13
C PRO A 360 -17.89 21.69 32.32
N ARG A 361 -18.63 22.18 31.32
CA ARG A 361 -19.49 21.36 30.43
C ARG A 361 -18.69 20.46 29.48
N LEU A 362 -17.52 20.89 29.01
CA LEU A 362 -16.67 20.08 28.12
C LEU A 362 -15.86 19.03 28.91
N LEU A 363 -15.44 19.36 30.13
CA LEU A 363 -14.81 18.40 31.04
C LEU A 363 -15.78 17.28 31.44
N GLN A 364 -17.07 17.60 31.61
CA GLN A 364 -18.12 16.61 31.87
C GLN A 364 -18.40 15.69 30.67
N TRP A 365 -18.16 16.16 29.45
CA TRP A 365 -18.31 15.36 28.22
C TRP A 365 -17.13 14.39 28.02
N LEU A 366 -15.92 14.78 28.47
CA LEU A 366 -14.72 13.93 28.44
C LEU A 366 -14.68 12.87 29.56
N SER A 367 -15.50 13.01 30.61
CA SER A 367 -15.58 12.04 31.72
C SER A 367 -16.57 10.89 31.47
N PHE A 368 -17.23 10.84 30.31
CA PHE A 368 -18.15 9.76 29.93
C PHE A 368 -17.52 8.90 28.83
N GLU A 369 -16.55 8.07 29.20
CA GLU A 369 -16.16 6.85 28.45
C GLU A 369 -15.28 5.96 29.35
N THR A 370 -15.92 5.23 30.26
CA THR A 370 -15.63 3.82 30.59
C THR A 370 -17.00 3.16 30.79
N PRO A 371 -17.25 1.94 30.30
CA PRO A 371 -16.34 0.77 30.29
C PRO A 371 -15.71 0.43 28.95
#